data_AF-A0A935ZHP0-F1
#
_entry.id   AF-A0A935ZHP0-F1
#
_cell.length_a   1.000
_cell.length_b   1.000
_cell.length_c   1.000
_cell.angle_alpha   90.00
_cell.angle_beta   90.00
_cell.angle_gamma   90.00
#
_symmetry.space_group_name_H-M   'P 1'
#
loop_
_entity.id
_entity.type
_entity.pdbx_description
1 polymer ?
#
loop_
_entity_poly.entity_id
_entity_poly.type
_entity_poly.pdbx_seq_one_letter_code
_entity_poly.pdbx_strand_id
1 'polypeptide(L)'
;MASSSFRFAVPSFALAAAAFVAMTPLGACSSDPGATDGGVTPTDGGSTGDTSTINDTGTSPVPDATPELRMDPAASFTGFDGTRVFKVPFAVYGAGPDTKLTASDPTAVDIVAAALENPQGDDGRYFLVTAKKAGTFTISAEVGGKKVSSTLTVTSYAPTRYTAGDTRYKSGYAPKSEPACTTCHAGAAGVDHSPASLASVSDEDVAVIISTGILNGQPIMIPGGVKHQWTTTPTEMDGLVTFLRALPPKGFK
;
A
#
# COMPACT_ATOMS: atom_id res chain seq x y z
N MET A 1 -45.29 -22.34 2.09
CA MET A 1 -44.60 -23.62 1.79
C MET A 1 -44.53 -23.79 0.29
N ALA A 2 -43.35 -23.64 -0.31
CA ALA A 2 -42.91 -24.29 -1.56
C ALA A 2 -41.53 -23.73 -1.89
N SER A 3 -40.54 -24.63 -1.83
CA SER A 3 -39.12 -24.41 -2.13
C SER A 3 -38.90 -24.44 -3.64
N SER A 4 -37.97 -23.63 -4.15
CA SER A 4 -37.36 -23.76 -5.49
C SER A 4 -36.03 -23.00 -5.45
N SER A 5 -34.95 -23.62 -4.97
CA SER A 5 -33.94 -24.40 -5.72
C SER A 5 -33.16 -23.59 -6.74
N PHE A 6 -31.93 -23.25 -6.34
CA PHE A 6 -30.82 -22.68 -7.11
C PHE A 6 -30.46 -23.50 -8.36
N ARG A 7 -30.03 -22.82 -9.42
CA ARG A 7 -29.02 -23.32 -10.39
C ARG A 7 -28.09 -22.17 -10.79
N PHE A 8 -26.88 -22.18 -10.26
CA PHE A 8 -25.77 -21.38 -10.79
C PHE A 8 -25.15 -22.12 -11.97
N ALA A 9 -25.07 -21.45 -13.12
CA ALA A 9 -24.31 -21.91 -14.27
C ALA A 9 -22.84 -21.50 -14.08
N VAL A 10 -21.95 -22.50 -14.07
CA VAL A 10 -20.49 -22.32 -14.10
C VAL A 10 -20.05 -22.29 -15.57
N PRO A 11 -19.39 -21.23 -16.06
CA PRO A 11 -18.70 -21.32 -17.34
C PRO A 11 -17.34 -21.99 -17.14
N SER A 12 -17.15 -23.06 -17.90
CA SER A 12 -15.93 -23.86 -18.01
C SER A 12 -14.75 -23.04 -18.53
N PHE A 13 -13.60 -23.11 -17.84
CA PHE A 13 -12.32 -22.67 -18.37
C PHE A 13 -11.80 -23.70 -19.37
N ALA A 14 -11.67 -23.28 -20.63
CA ALA A 14 -11.01 -24.04 -21.67
C ALA A 14 -9.48 -23.89 -21.54
N LEU A 15 -8.85 -25.05 -21.54
CA LEU A 15 -7.42 -25.31 -21.67
C LEU A 15 -6.89 -24.75 -23.00
N ALA A 16 -5.84 -23.94 -23.00
CA ALA A 16 -5.06 -23.65 -24.20
C ALA A 16 -3.56 -23.70 -23.89
N ALA A 17 -2.86 -24.42 -24.76
CA ALA A 17 -1.57 -25.04 -24.55
C ALA A 17 -0.38 -24.10 -24.70
N ALA A 18 0.72 -24.55 -24.09
CA ALA A 18 2.07 -24.03 -24.27
C ALA A 18 2.53 -24.09 -25.74
N ALA A 19 3.25 -23.06 -26.17
CA ALA A 19 4.19 -23.13 -27.27
C ALA A 19 5.53 -22.54 -26.81
N PHE A 20 6.49 -23.43 -26.60
CA PHE A 20 7.92 -23.15 -26.49
C PHE A 20 8.44 -22.70 -27.87
N VAL A 21 9.17 -21.59 -27.93
CA VAL A 21 10.18 -21.35 -28.96
C VAL A 21 11.47 -20.93 -28.25
N ALA A 22 12.54 -21.63 -28.59
CA ALA A 22 13.85 -21.54 -27.98
C ALA A 22 14.78 -20.60 -28.77
N MET A 23 15.72 -19.95 -28.03
CA MET A 23 17.15 -19.72 -28.35
C MET A 23 17.50 -18.82 -29.58
N THR A 24 18.51 -17.93 -29.62
CA THR A 24 19.70 -17.53 -28.80
C THR A 24 20.25 -16.18 -29.39
N PRO A 25 21.53 -15.71 -29.21
CA PRO A 25 21.89 -14.54 -28.40
C PRO A 25 22.68 -13.46 -29.20
N LEU A 26 23.32 -12.53 -28.47
CA LEU A 26 24.46 -11.64 -28.81
C LEU A 26 24.14 -10.14 -28.88
N GLY A 27 24.96 -9.36 -28.15
CA GLY A 27 25.01 -7.90 -28.23
C GLY A 27 25.55 -7.25 -26.95
N ALA A 28 26.84 -7.46 -26.67
CA ALA A 28 27.61 -6.62 -25.73
C ALA A 28 28.13 -5.36 -26.44
N CYS A 29 28.76 -4.46 -25.64
CA CYS A 29 29.48 -3.21 -25.96
C CYS A 29 28.64 -1.94 -25.77
N SER A 30 29.14 -0.80 -25.31
CA SER A 30 30.38 -0.41 -24.61
C SER A 30 30.20 1.08 -24.30
N SER A 31 30.76 1.57 -23.20
CA SER A 31 30.83 2.99 -22.82
C SER A 31 31.71 3.80 -23.77
N ASP A 32 31.44 5.11 -23.91
CA ASP A 32 32.36 6.10 -24.45
C ASP A 32 32.31 7.40 -23.61
N PRO A 33 33.47 7.94 -23.16
CA PRO A 33 33.61 9.31 -22.68
C PRO A 33 34.66 10.13 -23.47
N GLY A 34 34.43 11.46 -23.52
CA GLY A 34 35.42 12.51 -23.81
C GLY A 34 35.30 13.15 -25.21
N ALA A 35 35.68 14.40 -25.48
CA ALA A 35 36.05 15.62 -24.74
C ALA A 35 36.39 16.70 -25.82
N THR A 36 36.84 17.89 -25.38
CA THR A 36 37.34 19.11 -26.10
C THR A 36 36.26 20.13 -26.45
N ASP A 37 36.17 21.36 -25.91
CA ASP A 37 37.07 22.37 -25.28
C ASP A 37 37.78 23.35 -26.23
N GLY A 38 37.79 24.64 -25.81
CA GLY A 38 38.52 25.80 -26.34
C GLY A 38 37.82 26.57 -27.46
N GLY A 39 37.56 27.87 -27.45
CA GLY A 39 38.12 29.09 -26.81
C GLY A 39 37.78 30.22 -27.81
N VAL A 40 37.64 31.53 -27.52
CA VAL A 40 38.46 32.44 -26.70
C VAL A 40 37.67 33.76 -26.46
N THR A 41 37.99 34.39 -25.34
CA THR A 41 37.66 35.67 -24.68
C THR A 41 38.19 36.94 -25.42
N PRO A 42 38.26 38.17 -24.83
CA PRO A 42 37.28 39.03 -24.09
C PRO A 42 37.36 40.54 -24.53
N THR A 43 36.53 41.44 -23.98
CA THR A 43 36.94 42.85 -23.72
C THR A 43 36.04 43.59 -22.71
N ASP A 44 36.64 43.86 -21.54
CA ASP A 44 36.68 45.02 -20.63
C ASP A 44 35.64 46.17 -20.61
N GLY A 45 35.45 46.69 -19.39
CA GLY A 45 35.45 48.15 -19.12
C GLY A 45 34.17 48.72 -18.47
N GLY A 46 34.27 49.23 -17.25
CA GLY A 46 33.12 49.65 -16.44
C GLY A 46 32.99 51.15 -16.09
N SER A 47 32.08 51.38 -15.13
CA SER A 47 31.97 52.49 -14.16
C SER A 47 30.98 53.65 -14.38
N THR A 48 30.15 53.83 -13.33
CA THR A 48 29.55 55.07 -12.75
C THR A 48 28.36 55.78 -13.40
N GLY A 49 27.31 56.04 -12.60
CA GLY A 49 26.40 57.18 -12.78
C GLY A 49 24.93 56.93 -12.41
N ASP A 50 24.52 57.44 -11.26
CA ASP A 50 23.16 57.48 -10.67
C ASP A 50 22.22 58.50 -11.35
N THR A 51 20.95 58.15 -11.66
CA THR A 51 19.72 58.90 -11.27
C THR A 51 18.42 58.28 -11.81
N SER A 52 17.55 57.87 -10.88
CA SER A 52 16.07 57.87 -10.84
C SER A 52 15.24 57.88 -12.15
N THR A 53 14.43 56.82 -12.38
CA THR A 53 12.95 56.90 -12.56
C THR A 53 12.32 55.49 -12.69
N ILE A 54 11.48 55.16 -11.71
CA ILE A 54 10.36 54.20 -11.63
C ILE A 54 10.08 53.30 -12.85
N ASN A 55 10.17 51.97 -12.66
CA ASN A 55 9.04 51.06 -12.90
C ASN A 55 9.18 49.72 -12.17
N ASP A 56 8.20 49.49 -11.31
CA ASP A 56 7.76 48.23 -10.74
C ASP A 56 7.74 47.11 -11.80
N THR A 57 8.56 46.09 -11.58
CA THR A 57 8.26 44.73 -12.06
C THR A 57 8.41 43.81 -10.87
N GLY A 58 7.36 43.81 -10.06
CA GLY A 58 7.08 42.78 -9.06
C GLY A 58 7.45 41.41 -9.60
N THR A 59 8.54 40.86 -9.08
CA THR A 59 8.68 39.42 -9.06
C THR A 59 7.70 38.97 -8.00
N SER A 60 6.45 38.74 -8.42
CA SER A 60 5.48 38.04 -7.58
C SER A 60 6.21 36.82 -7.02
N PRO A 61 6.22 36.62 -5.69
CA PRO A 61 6.69 35.36 -5.16
C PRO A 61 5.90 34.27 -5.90
N VAL A 62 6.61 33.30 -6.48
CA VAL A 62 6.00 32.06 -6.95
C VAL A 62 5.03 31.65 -5.85
N PRO A 63 3.71 31.53 -6.12
CA PRO A 63 2.78 31.14 -5.08
C PRO A 63 3.34 29.86 -4.46
N ASP A 64 3.64 29.94 -3.16
CA ASP A 64 3.99 28.78 -2.36
C ASP A 64 2.93 27.74 -2.66
N ALA A 65 3.32 26.70 -3.40
CA ALA A 65 2.36 25.77 -3.96
C ALA A 65 1.76 25.04 -2.77
N THR A 66 0.57 25.47 -2.34
CA THR A 66 -0.14 24.84 -1.25
C THR A 66 -0.17 23.35 -1.56
N PRO A 67 0.38 22.48 -0.69
CA PRO A 67 0.49 21.07 -0.99
C PRO A 67 -0.88 20.53 -1.39
N GLU A 68 -0.91 19.77 -2.49
CA GLU A 68 -2.15 19.22 -3.03
C GLU A 68 -2.80 18.32 -1.98
N LEU A 69 -4.11 18.50 -1.75
CA LEU A 69 -4.86 17.69 -0.81
C LEU A 69 -4.93 16.25 -1.36
N ARG A 70 -4.28 15.30 -0.67
CA ARG A 70 -4.20 13.89 -1.07
C ARG A 70 -4.61 12.99 0.09
N MET A 71 -5.23 11.86 -0.23
CA MET A 71 -5.50 10.79 0.74
C MET A 71 -4.83 9.50 0.29
N ASP A 72 -4.06 8.89 1.19
CA ASP A 72 -3.41 7.61 0.96
C ASP A 72 -3.89 6.53 1.94
N PRO A 73 -4.06 5.27 1.49
CA PRO A 73 -4.06 4.87 0.08
C PRO A 73 -5.37 5.27 -0.61
N ALA A 74 -5.39 5.32 -1.95
CA ALA A 74 -6.60 5.62 -2.75
C ALA A 74 -7.68 4.52 -2.67
N ALA A 75 -7.27 3.29 -2.37
CA ALA A 75 -8.14 2.17 -2.02
C ALA A 75 -7.53 1.41 -0.84
N SER A 76 -8.37 1.01 0.10
CA SER A 76 -8.02 0.27 1.31
C SER A 76 -8.83 -1.01 1.43
N PHE A 77 -8.21 -2.06 1.95
CA PHE A 77 -8.82 -3.37 2.18
C PHE A 77 -8.65 -3.80 3.64
N THR A 78 -9.74 -4.23 4.26
CA THR A 78 -9.75 -4.74 5.63
C THR A 78 -10.85 -5.78 5.84
N GLY A 79 -11.01 -6.28 7.07
CA GLY A 79 -11.94 -7.33 7.43
C GLY A 79 -13.02 -6.95 8.41
N PHE A 80 -14.02 -7.83 8.55
CA PHE A 80 -14.94 -7.87 9.67
C PHE A 80 -15.39 -9.33 9.89
N ASP A 81 -15.27 -9.82 11.12
CA ASP A 81 -15.76 -11.17 11.50
C ASP A 81 -16.72 -11.12 12.70
N GLY A 82 -17.09 -9.93 13.18
CA GLY A 82 -17.94 -9.73 14.36
C GLY A 82 -17.30 -10.10 15.71
N THR A 83 -16.03 -10.51 15.73
CA THR A 83 -15.33 -10.97 16.95
C THR A 83 -14.02 -10.22 17.20
N ARG A 84 -13.17 -10.06 16.18
CA ARG A 84 -11.90 -9.32 16.26
C ARG A 84 -12.07 -7.87 15.82
N VAL A 85 -11.07 -7.09 16.21
CA VAL A 85 -10.89 -5.71 15.76
C VAL A 85 -10.01 -5.71 14.51
N PHE A 86 -10.53 -5.14 13.42
CA PHE A 86 -9.81 -4.94 12.17
C PHE A 86 -9.62 -3.45 11.96
N LYS A 87 -8.36 -3.01 11.83
CA LYS A 87 -8.00 -1.60 11.64
C LYS A 87 -7.19 -1.43 10.37
N VAL A 88 -7.37 -0.30 9.70
CA VAL A 88 -6.55 0.09 8.55
C VAL A 88 -6.21 1.58 8.66
N PRO A 89 -4.95 1.98 8.40
CA PRO A 89 -4.56 3.38 8.46
C PRO A 89 -4.92 4.13 7.17
N PHE A 90 -5.21 5.42 7.33
CA PHE A 90 -5.30 6.40 6.26
C PHE A 90 -4.42 7.60 6.61
N ALA A 91 -3.81 8.20 5.59
CA ALA A 91 -3.08 9.46 5.69
C ALA A 91 -3.76 10.52 4.82
N VAL A 92 -3.81 11.76 5.30
CA VAL A 92 -4.23 12.92 4.52
C VAL A 92 -3.10 13.94 4.48
N TYR A 93 -2.61 14.24 3.28
CA TYR A 93 -1.53 15.17 3.02
C TYR A 93 -2.08 16.50 2.48
N GLY A 94 -1.32 17.58 2.61
CA GLY A 94 -1.77 18.93 2.21
C GLY A 94 -2.95 19.44 3.05
N ALA A 95 -3.06 18.94 4.28
CA ALA A 95 -4.23 19.07 5.14
C ALA A 95 -3.88 19.81 6.45
N GLY A 96 -4.78 20.68 6.92
CA GLY A 96 -4.58 21.45 8.15
C GLY A 96 -4.66 20.59 9.43
N PRO A 97 -4.36 21.16 10.60
CA PRO A 97 -4.52 20.48 11.90
C PRO A 97 -5.94 20.00 12.19
N ASP A 98 -6.94 20.68 11.65
CA ASP A 98 -8.36 20.37 11.91
C ASP A 98 -8.93 19.33 10.93
N THR A 99 -8.08 18.64 10.18
CA THR A 99 -8.51 17.61 9.22
C THR A 99 -9.30 16.52 9.94
N LYS A 100 -10.44 16.16 9.37
CA LYS A 100 -11.28 15.06 9.84
C LYS A 100 -11.61 14.14 8.69
N LEU A 101 -11.68 12.85 8.99
CA LEU A 101 -12.24 11.86 8.10
C LEU A 101 -13.71 11.59 8.43
N THR A 102 -14.47 11.34 7.38
CA THR A 102 -15.85 10.86 7.44
C THR A 102 -15.99 9.62 6.58
N ALA A 103 -16.98 8.78 6.90
CA ALA A 103 -17.35 7.63 6.08
C ALA A 103 -18.74 7.84 5.47
N SER A 104 -18.98 7.27 4.29
CA SER A 104 -20.30 7.28 3.65
C SER A 104 -21.39 6.62 4.50
N ASP A 105 -21.01 5.67 5.36
CA ASP A 105 -21.84 5.14 6.45
C ASP A 105 -21.06 5.32 7.78
N PRO A 106 -21.38 6.35 8.58
CA PRO A 106 -20.70 6.60 9.85
C PRO A 106 -20.87 5.49 10.89
N THR A 107 -21.83 4.57 10.69
CA THR A 107 -22.06 3.44 11.61
C THR A 107 -21.23 2.21 11.24
N ALA A 108 -20.68 2.18 10.02
CA ALA A 108 -19.90 1.06 9.51
C ALA A 108 -18.44 1.06 9.99
N VAL A 109 -17.94 2.19 10.50
CA VAL A 109 -16.56 2.33 10.97
C VAL A 109 -16.47 3.25 12.19
N ASP A 110 -15.44 3.05 13.01
CA ASP A 110 -14.93 4.08 13.92
C ASP A 110 -13.67 4.69 13.32
N ILE A 111 -13.55 6.02 13.40
CA ILE A 111 -12.37 6.73 12.92
C ILE A 111 -11.74 7.50 14.07
N VAL A 112 -10.47 7.25 14.32
CA VAL A 112 -9.70 7.90 15.38
C VAL A 112 -8.44 8.49 14.76
N ALA A 113 -8.10 9.72 15.13
CA ALA A 113 -6.82 10.33 14.77
C ALA A 113 -5.67 9.51 15.36
N ALA A 114 -4.60 9.37 14.60
CA ALA A 114 -3.41 8.62 14.99
C ALA A 114 -2.15 9.45 14.72
N ALA A 115 -1.04 9.05 15.31
CA ALA A 115 0.27 9.59 14.98
C ALA A 115 1.21 8.46 14.54
N LEU A 116 2.16 8.79 13.67
CA LEU A 116 3.28 7.88 13.44
C LEU A 116 4.13 7.76 14.70
N GLU A 117 4.63 6.55 14.96
CA GLU A 117 5.67 6.32 15.96
C GLU A 117 6.96 7.06 15.59
N ASN A 118 7.29 7.08 14.29
CA ASN A 118 8.43 7.80 13.74
C ASN A 118 8.03 8.74 12.58
N PRO A 119 7.73 10.03 12.84
CA PRO A 119 7.19 10.96 11.84
C PRO A 119 8.25 11.65 10.97
N GLN A 120 9.50 11.17 10.94
CA GLN A 120 10.63 11.92 10.35
C GLN A 120 10.42 12.23 8.86
N GLY A 121 10.17 13.51 8.58
CA GLY A 121 9.98 14.03 7.22
C GLY A 121 8.59 13.80 6.63
N ASP A 122 7.63 13.31 7.41
CA ASP A 122 6.25 13.11 6.96
C ASP A 122 5.30 14.13 7.63
N ASP A 123 4.52 14.84 6.79
CA ASP A 123 3.56 15.87 7.19
C ASP A 123 2.10 15.40 7.16
N GLY A 124 1.87 14.10 6.99
CA GLY A 124 0.58 13.46 6.90
C GLY A 124 -0.24 13.56 8.19
N ARG A 125 -1.55 13.70 8.01
CA ARG A 125 -2.56 13.54 9.06
C ARG A 125 -3.07 12.11 9.06
N TYR A 126 -2.81 11.38 10.12
CA TYR A 126 -3.11 9.95 10.18
C TYR A 126 -4.38 9.63 10.95
N PHE A 127 -5.05 8.58 10.50
CA PHE A 127 -6.25 8.07 11.11
C PHE A 127 -6.22 6.55 11.09
N LEU A 128 -6.66 5.92 12.19
CA LEU A 128 -6.97 4.49 12.22
C LEU A 128 -8.47 4.31 12.08
N VAL A 129 -8.87 3.63 11.01
CA VAL A 129 -10.26 3.29 10.72
C VAL A 129 -10.50 1.85 11.17
N THR A 130 -11.39 1.67 12.14
CA THR A 130 -11.80 0.36 12.66
C THR A 130 -13.11 -0.06 12.00
N ALA A 131 -13.11 -1.22 11.35
CA ALA A 131 -14.32 -1.73 10.69
C ALA A 131 -15.33 -2.31 11.68
N LYS A 132 -16.61 -1.95 11.51
CA LYS A 132 -17.76 -2.45 12.28
C LYS A 132 -18.76 -3.26 11.45
N LYS A 133 -18.67 -3.17 10.12
CA LYS A 133 -19.60 -3.79 9.19
C LYS A 133 -18.92 -4.05 7.86
N ALA A 134 -19.21 -5.21 7.26
CA ALA A 134 -18.76 -5.54 5.91
C ALA A 134 -19.47 -4.69 4.84
N GLY A 135 -18.77 -4.43 3.73
CA GLY A 135 -19.26 -3.61 2.62
C GLY A 135 -18.18 -2.72 2.03
N THR A 136 -18.59 -1.90 1.06
CA THR A 136 -17.72 -0.88 0.45
C THR A 136 -18.19 0.50 0.88
N PHE A 137 -17.26 1.31 1.37
CA PHE A 137 -17.53 2.64 1.91
C PHE A 137 -16.58 3.66 1.29
N THR A 138 -17.04 4.91 1.17
CA THR A 138 -16.17 6.02 0.80
C THR A 138 -15.68 6.71 2.07
N ILE A 139 -14.37 6.81 2.24
CA ILE A 139 -13.73 7.63 3.27
C ILE A 139 -13.40 8.98 2.65
N SER A 140 -13.77 10.08 3.29
CA SER A 140 -13.60 11.44 2.76
C SER A 140 -12.95 12.37 3.76
N ALA A 141 -12.03 13.21 3.29
CA ALA A 141 -11.52 14.38 4.00
C ALA A 141 -11.98 15.65 3.27
N GLU A 142 -12.38 16.67 4.02
CA GLU A 142 -12.68 17.99 3.50
C GLU A 142 -11.88 19.04 4.25
N VAL A 143 -11.11 19.85 3.51
CA VAL A 143 -10.24 20.90 4.07
C VAL A 143 -10.29 22.12 3.16
N GLY A 144 -10.70 23.27 3.70
CA GLY A 144 -10.74 24.53 2.94
C GLY A 144 -11.61 24.48 1.68
N GLY A 145 -12.71 23.73 1.70
CA GLY A 145 -13.62 23.53 0.56
C GLY A 145 -13.11 22.55 -0.50
N LYS A 146 -11.90 21.98 -0.35
CA LYS A 146 -11.40 20.88 -1.17
C LYS A 146 -11.79 19.55 -0.53
N LYS A 147 -12.15 18.57 -1.36
CA LYS A 147 -12.52 17.22 -0.93
C LYS A 147 -11.61 16.19 -1.60
N VAL A 148 -11.14 15.24 -0.82
CA VAL A 148 -10.45 14.03 -1.31
C VAL A 148 -11.09 12.80 -0.70
N SER A 149 -11.07 11.68 -1.43
CA SER A 149 -11.69 10.44 -0.99
C SER A 149 -10.89 9.21 -1.32
N SER A 150 -11.05 8.17 -0.50
CA SER A 150 -10.55 6.82 -0.72
C SER A 150 -11.68 5.80 -0.60
N THR A 151 -11.54 4.68 -1.29
CA THR A 151 -12.47 3.55 -1.17
C THR A 151 -12.01 2.60 -0.07
N LEU A 152 -12.88 2.25 0.86
CA LEU A 152 -12.65 1.20 1.86
C LEU A 152 -13.50 -0.02 1.54
N THR A 153 -12.87 -1.15 1.29
CA THR A 153 -13.53 -2.45 1.18
C THR A 153 -13.33 -3.25 2.46
N VAL A 154 -14.44 -3.61 3.11
CA VAL A 154 -14.48 -4.44 4.32
C VAL A 154 -15.05 -5.80 3.96
N THR A 155 -14.19 -6.81 3.90
CA THR A 155 -14.61 -8.19 3.60
C THR A 155 -15.22 -8.85 4.85
N SER A 156 -16.36 -9.53 4.68
CA SER A 156 -16.92 -10.37 5.75
C SER A 156 -16.15 -11.69 5.84
N TYR A 157 -15.56 -11.99 6.98
CA TYR A 157 -14.86 -13.23 7.23
C TYR A 157 -15.65 -14.16 8.16
N ALA A 158 -15.52 -15.46 7.96
CA ALA A 158 -15.93 -16.43 8.96
C ALA A 158 -14.97 -16.35 10.17
N PRO A 159 -15.46 -16.28 11.43
CA PRO A 159 -14.60 -16.17 12.62
C PRO A 159 -13.57 -17.30 12.78
N THR A 160 -13.84 -18.47 12.21
CA THR A 160 -12.94 -19.64 12.25
C THR A 160 -11.68 -19.45 11.40
N ARG A 161 -11.72 -18.57 10.37
CA ARG A 161 -10.57 -18.28 9.51
C ARG A 161 -9.39 -17.73 10.31
N TYR A 162 -9.64 -16.84 11.27
CA TYR A 162 -8.58 -16.29 12.11
C TYR A 162 -7.77 -17.37 12.81
N THR A 163 -8.43 -18.36 13.42
CA THR A 163 -7.72 -19.44 14.15
C THR A 163 -6.90 -20.30 13.21
N ALA A 164 -7.41 -20.60 12.01
CA ALA A 164 -6.66 -21.31 10.98
C ALA A 164 -5.42 -20.50 10.54
N GLY A 165 -5.59 -19.20 10.33
CA GLY A 165 -4.52 -18.27 9.97
C GLY A 165 -3.45 -18.13 11.03
N ASP A 166 -3.84 -17.90 12.28
CA ASP A 166 -2.91 -17.81 13.42
C ASP A 166 -2.08 -19.08 13.56
N THR A 167 -2.74 -20.23 13.44
CA THR A 167 -2.08 -21.54 13.49
C THR A 167 -1.05 -21.66 12.38
N ARG A 168 -1.43 -21.35 11.12
CA ARG A 168 -0.51 -21.45 9.99
C ARG A 168 0.62 -20.41 10.07
N TYR A 169 0.33 -19.20 10.53
CA TYR A 169 1.31 -18.13 10.69
C TYR A 169 2.44 -18.51 11.66
N LYS A 170 2.09 -19.24 12.72
CA LYS A 170 3.03 -19.72 13.76
C LYS A 170 3.65 -21.08 13.44
N SER A 171 3.19 -21.77 12.40
CA SER A 171 3.63 -23.13 12.07
C SER A 171 4.38 -23.17 10.75
N GLY A 172 5.57 -23.77 10.76
CA GLY A 172 6.25 -24.14 9.52
C GLY A 172 5.53 -25.29 8.81
N TYR A 173 5.87 -25.51 7.54
CA TYR A 173 5.39 -26.65 6.76
C TYR A 173 6.56 -27.58 6.42
N ALA A 174 6.75 -28.58 7.28
CA ALA A 174 7.87 -29.52 7.24
C ALA A 174 8.08 -30.24 5.89
N PRO A 175 7.03 -30.68 5.15
CA PRO A 175 7.22 -31.38 3.88
C PRO A 175 8.00 -30.60 2.82
N LYS A 176 8.10 -29.26 2.96
CA LYS A 176 8.89 -28.39 2.07
C LYS A 176 9.92 -27.55 2.83
N SER A 177 10.17 -27.86 4.10
CA SER A 177 11.06 -27.08 4.97
C SER A 177 10.72 -25.58 5.00
N GLU A 178 9.44 -25.24 4.83
CA GLU A 178 8.99 -23.85 4.88
C GLU A 178 8.93 -23.40 6.35
N PRO A 179 9.64 -22.33 6.76
CA PRO A 179 9.58 -21.86 8.13
C PRO A 179 8.22 -21.26 8.46
N ALA A 180 7.94 -21.09 9.75
CA ALA A 180 6.80 -20.29 10.19
C ALA A 180 6.99 -18.84 9.75
N CYS A 181 5.90 -18.13 9.46
CA CYS A 181 5.95 -16.71 9.10
C CYS A 181 6.55 -15.86 10.24
N THR A 182 6.30 -16.28 11.49
CA THR A 182 6.88 -15.64 12.68
C THR A 182 8.41 -15.61 12.69
N THR A 183 9.09 -16.52 11.97
CA THR A 183 10.55 -16.53 11.89
C THR A 183 11.12 -15.24 11.29
N CYS A 184 10.40 -14.59 10.38
CA CYS A 184 10.87 -13.37 9.70
C CYS A 184 10.07 -12.12 10.07
N HIS A 185 8.81 -12.28 10.47
CA HIS A 185 7.89 -11.16 10.64
C HIS A 185 7.52 -10.83 12.09
N ALA A 186 7.89 -11.68 13.04
CA ALA A 186 7.63 -11.40 14.45
C ALA A 186 8.58 -10.33 15.01
N GLY A 187 8.13 -9.66 16.08
CA GLY A 187 8.93 -8.67 16.80
C GLY A 187 9.02 -7.30 16.10
N ALA A 188 9.78 -6.40 16.74
CA ALA A 188 9.95 -5.02 16.31
C ALA A 188 10.80 -4.89 15.03
N ALA A 189 11.78 -5.77 14.85
CA ALA A 189 12.66 -5.79 13.66
C ALA A 189 12.13 -6.68 12.53
N GLY A 190 11.01 -7.39 12.74
CA GLY A 190 10.41 -8.24 11.71
C GLY A 190 9.77 -7.42 10.60
N VAL A 191 9.98 -7.84 9.36
CA VAL A 191 9.44 -7.17 8.16
C VAL A 191 7.92 -7.02 8.32
N ASP A 192 7.41 -5.82 8.07
CA ASP A 192 6.00 -5.53 8.30
C ASP A 192 5.09 -6.10 7.18
N HIS A 193 4.00 -6.70 7.61
CA HIS A 193 2.87 -7.14 6.79
C HIS A 193 1.56 -6.99 7.59
N SER A 194 1.57 -6.11 8.61
CA SER A 194 0.37 -5.67 9.30
C SER A 194 -0.54 -4.88 8.33
N PRO A 195 -1.76 -4.52 8.74
CA PRO A 195 -2.64 -3.70 7.92
C PRO A 195 -2.03 -2.35 7.51
N ALA A 196 -0.99 -1.86 8.18
CA ALA A 196 -0.25 -0.68 7.73
C ALA A 196 0.42 -0.91 6.37
N SER A 197 1.06 -2.06 6.18
CA SER A 197 1.73 -2.43 4.93
C SER A 197 0.77 -3.04 3.90
N LEU A 198 -0.32 -3.66 4.34
CA LEU A 198 -1.28 -4.35 3.46
C LEU A 198 -2.48 -3.51 3.04
N ALA A 199 -2.63 -2.29 3.55
CA ALA A 199 -3.83 -1.47 3.37
C ALA A 199 -4.29 -1.40 1.90
N SER A 200 -3.37 -1.18 0.96
CA SER A 200 -3.67 -1.00 -0.47
C SER A 200 -3.72 -2.29 -1.30
N VAL A 201 -3.48 -3.45 -0.68
CA VAL A 201 -3.40 -4.74 -1.35
C VAL A 201 -4.70 -5.49 -1.13
N SER A 202 -5.31 -6.06 -2.17
CA SER A 202 -6.53 -6.87 -2.05
C SER A 202 -6.26 -8.20 -1.33
N ASP A 203 -7.30 -8.89 -0.85
CA ASP A 203 -7.14 -10.20 -0.22
C ASP A 203 -6.61 -11.24 -1.22
N GLU A 204 -7.08 -11.17 -2.47
CA GLU A 204 -6.63 -12.00 -3.57
C GLU A 204 -5.14 -11.77 -3.88
N ASP A 205 -4.71 -10.51 -3.93
CA ASP A 205 -3.31 -10.18 -4.19
C ASP A 205 -2.40 -10.60 -3.03
N VAL A 206 -2.85 -10.46 -1.78
CA VAL A 206 -2.12 -11.02 -0.62
C VAL A 206 -1.94 -12.53 -0.79
N ALA A 207 -2.99 -13.25 -1.18
CA ALA A 207 -2.91 -14.69 -1.41
C ALA A 207 -1.96 -15.05 -2.57
N VAL A 208 -1.96 -14.27 -3.67
CA VAL A 208 -1.03 -14.43 -4.78
C VAL A 208 0.41 -14.18 -4.32
N ILE A 209 0.67 -13.12 -3.56
CA ILE A 209 2.01 -12.81 -3.05
C ILE A 209 2.54 -13.94 -2.18
N ILE A 210 1.73 -14.48 -1.25
CA ILE A 210 2.14 -15.58 -0.37
C ILE A 210 2.43 -16.86 -1.16
N SER A 211 1.58 -17.20 -2.14
CA SER A 211 1.68 -18.45 -2.90
C SER A 211 2.73 -18.43 -4.01
N THR A 212 3.10 -17.25 -4.51
CA THR A 212 4.08 -17.09 -5.60
C THR A 212 5.43 -16.55 -5.13
N GLY A 213 5.46 -15.80 -4.02
CA GLY A 213 6.61 -15.04 -3.55
C GLY A 213 7.04 -13.93 -4.51
N ILE A 214 6.10 -13.34 -5.24
CA ILE A 214 6.34 -12.28 -6.21
C ILE A 214 5.54 -11.05 -5.82
N LEU A 215 6.21 -9.89 -5.78
CA LEU A 215 5.60 -8.57 -5.61
C LEU A 215 6.04 -7.67 -6.78
N ASN A 216 5.08 -7.07 -7.49
CA ASN A 216 5.34 -6.21 -8.64
C ASN A 216 6.26 -6.86 -9.70
N GLY A 217 6.06 -8.15 -9.95
CA GLY A 217 6.86 -8.94 -10.90
C GLY A 217 8.27 -9.31 -10.41
N GLN A 218 8.65 -8.91 -9.19
CA GLN A 218 9.96 -9.22 -8.61
C GLN A 218 9.85 -10.30 -7.52
N PRO A 219 10.77 -11.29 -7.50
CA PRO A 219 10.79 -12.27 -6.43
C PRO A 219 11.17 -11.60 -5.11
N ILE A 220 10.42 -11.91 -4.06
CA ILE A 220 10.78 -11.54 -2.69
C ILE A 220 11.76 -12.62 -2.18
N MET A 221 12.98 -12.20 -1.93
CA MET A 221 14.05 -13.04 -1.38
C MET A 221 14.22 -12.73 0.11
N ILE A 222 14.20 -13.75 0.96
CA ILE A 222 14.54 -13.60 2.38
C ILE A 222 16.02 -13.95 2.61
N PRO A 223 16.63 -13.51 3.73
CA PRO A 223 18.02 -13.84 4.05
C PRO A 223 18.31 -15.34 3.92
N GLY A 224 19.46 -15.67 3.34
CA GLY A 224 19.83 -17.05 3.02
C GLY A 224 19.35 -17.53 1.65
N GLY A 225 18.79 -16.65 0.80
CA GLY A 225 18.41 -16.97 -0.58
C GLY A 225 17.13 -17.82 -0.69
N VAL A 226 16.36 -17.92 0.39
CA VAL A 226 15.08 -18.60 0.40
C VAL A 226 14.05 -17.70 -0.27
N LYS A 227 13.17 -18.29 -1.09
CA LYS A 227 12.07 -17.57 -1.73
C LYS A 227 10.95 -17.39 -0.71
N HIS A 228 10.36 -16.20 -0.65
CA HIS A 228 9.18 -15.90 0.19
C HIS A 228 7.92 -16.55 -0.40
N GLN A 229 7.86 -17.88 -0.45
CA GLN A 229 6.79 -18.64 -1.08
C GLN A 229 6.34 -19.77 -0.17
N TRP A 230 5.03 -19.84 0.11
CA TRP A 230 4.46 -20.87 0.98
C TRP A 230 3.41 -21.71 0.28
N THR A 231 3.43 -23.00 0.60
CA THR A 231 2.38 -23.94 0.22
C THR A 231 1.29 -23.92 1.26
N THR A 232 0.05 -23.74 0.80
CA THR A 232 -1.12 -23.64 1.66
C THR A 232 -2.28 -24.39 1.02
N THR A 233 -3.10 -25.03 1.84
CA THR A 233 -4.47 -25.37 1.47
C THR A 233 -5.31 -24.08 1.31
N PRO A 234 -6.46 -24.13 0.62
CA PRO A 234 -7.35 -22.97 0.51
C PRO A 234 -7.78 -22.41 1.88
N THR A 235 -8.10 -23.29 2.83
CA THR A 235 -8.50 -22.90 4.20
C THR A 235 -7.37 -22.19 4.95
N GLU A 236 -6.13 -22.65 4.79
CA GLU A 236 -4.96 -21.99 5.39
C GLU A 236 -4.71 -20.63 4.76
N MET A 237 -4.86 -20.50 3.43
CA MET A 237 -4.66 -19.22 2.74
C MET A 237 -5.72 -18.18 3.16
N ASP A 238 -7.00 -18.56 3.11
CA ASP A 238 -8.11 -17.73 3.61
C ASP A 238 -7.89 -17.31 5.07
N GLY A 239 -7.40 -18.26 5.88
CA GLY A 239 -7.07 -18.04 7.26
C GLY A 239 -5.94 -17.05 7.43
N LEU A 240 -4.82 -17.23 6.72
CA LEU A 240 -3.66 -16.36 6.76
C LEU A 240 -4.06 -14.92 6.43
N VAL A 241 -4.74 -14.69 5.29
CA VAL A 241 -5.21 -13.37 4.89
C VAL A 241 -6.06 -12.73 6.01
N THR A 242 -7.03 -13.48 6.54
CA THR A 242 -7.88 -13.01 7.66
C THR A 242 -7.04 -12.62 8.89
N PHE A 243 -6.05 -13.45 9.24
CA PHE A 243 -5.18 -13.20 10.39
C PHE A 243 -4.29 -11.96 10.17
N LEU A 244 -3.70 -11.79 8.98
CA LEU A 244 -2.87 -10.62 8.65
C LEU A 244 -3.67 -9.31 8.78
N ARG A 245 -4.91 -9.32 8.28
CA ARG A 245 -5.84 -8.17 8.38
C ARG A 245 -6.23 -7.83 9.83
N ALA A 246 -6.14 -8.79 10.73
CA ALA A 246 -6.47 -8.63 12.15
C ALA A 246 -5.26 -8.23 13.00
N LEU A 247 -4.05 -8.16 12.43
CA LEU A 247 -2.87 -7.69 13.18
C LEU A 247 -3.01 -6.20 13.52
N PRO A 248 -2.44 -5.73 14.64
CA PRO A 248 -2.32 -4.30 14.90
C PRO A 248 -1.49 -3.62 13.81
N PRO A 249 -1.94 -2.49 13.23
CA PRO A 249 -1.12 -1.70 12.30
C PRO A 249 0.17 -1.24 12.98
N LYS A 250 1.33 -1.67 12.48
CA LYS A 250 2.64 -1.25 13.03
C LYS A 250 2.95 0.20 12.65
N GLY A 251 3.73 0.89 13.49
CA GLY A 251 4.20 2.25 13.21
C GLY A 251 3.22 3.37 13.60
N PHE A 252 2.13 3.05 14.29
CA PHE A 252 1.11 4.01 14.73
C PHE A 252 0.89 3.97 16.24
N LYS A 253 0.65 5.15 16.83
CA LYS A 253 0.23 5.36 18.23
C LYS A 253 -1.08 6.13 18.33
#